data_AF-A0A4R4Y1J9-F1
#
_entry.id   AF-A0A4R4Y1J9-F1
#
_cell.length_a   1.000
_cell.length_b   1.000
_cell.length_c   1.000
_cell.angle_alpha   90.00
_cell.angle_beta   90.00
_cell.angle_gamma   90.00
#
_symmetry.space_group_name_H-M   'P 1'
#
loop_
_entity.id
_entity.type
_entity.pdbx_description
1 polymer ?
#
loop_
_entity_poly.entity_id
_entity_poly.type
_entity_poly.pdbx_seq_one_letter_code
_entity_poly.pdbx_strand_id
1 'polypeptide(L)'
;MAFIHETTMTPGKLELLAAWLPARPWYAGSLDAPALSRSGGFRLDDPEGAVGIEFMVVTDTSSGAPVAYHVPLSYRGAPLDGADRALIGTSEHGVLGRRWVYDATRDPVAVGQLLALLQGRAEPQHQSRSDTPDTSVVSDFTGDGASALVALTSVEDARHGTDVTVEAKPHGALTIRVVRVLRENQPGTGDALGSVTAEWRSPDGGRSRGPFAVLTA
;
A
#
# COMPACT_ATOMS: atom_id res chain seq x y z
N MET A 1 0.64 -12.05 -13.65
CA MET A 1 1.72 -12.02 -12.65
C MET A 1 2.72 -10.93 -13.01
N ALA A 2 3.13 -10.12 -12.04
CA ALA A 2 3.99 -8.96 -12.23
C ALA A 2 5.46 -9.30 -12.00
N PHE A 3 6.24 -9.39 -13.09
CA PHE A 3 7.67 -9.70 -13.06
C PHE A 3 8.51 -8.55 -12.46
N ILE A 4 9.51 -8.89 -11.64
CA ILE A 4 10.51 -7.93 -11.13
C ILE A 4 11.69 -7.88 -12.08
N HIS A 5 11.93 -6.71 -12.67
CA HIS A 5 13.15 -6.46 -13.41
C HIS A 5 14.26 -6.01 -12.45
N GLU A 6 15.40 -6.68 -12.49
CA GLU A 6 16.63 -6.18 -11.89
C GLU A 6 17.19 -5.04 -12.77
N THR A 7 16.73 -3.82 -12.50
CA THR A 7 17.13 -2.63 -13.24
C THR A 7 17.07 -1.38 -12.38
N THR A 8 17.49 -0.24 -12.93
CA THR A 8 17.46 1.04 -12.25
C THR A 8 16.11 1.74 -12.40
N MET A 9 15.80 2.57 -11.41
CA MET A 9 14.71 3.54 -11.42
C MET A 9 15.30 4.91 -11.08
N THR A 10 14.99 5.94 -11.87
CA THR A 10 15.50 7.29 -11.64
C THR A 10 14.40 8.34 -11.84
N PRO A 11 13.99 9.08 -10.80
CA PRO A 11 14.37 8.92 -9.39
C PRO A 11 13.98 7.56 -8.81
N GLY A 12 14.69 7.12 -7.78
CA GLY A 12 14.40 5.89 -7.06
C GLY A 12 13.15 6.01 -6.19
N LYS A 13 12.58 4.87 -5.77
CA LYS A 13 11.36 4.84 -4.92
C LYS A 13 11.53 5.62 -3.62
N LEU A 14 12.66 5.44 -2.93
CA LEU A 14 12.92 6.14 -1.66
C LEU A 14 13.10 7.65 -1.86
N GLU A 15 13.68 8.08 -2.99
CA GLU A 15 13.83 9.50 -3.31
C GLU A 15 12.46 10.15 -3.56
N LEU A 16 11.60 9.48 -4.34
CA LEU A 16 10.22 9.91 -4.56
C LEU A 16 9.44 10.02 -3.24
N LEU A 17 9.58 9.02 -2.37
CA LEU A 17 8.90 9.01 -1.07
C LEU A 17 9.44 10.07 -0.11
N ALA A 18 10.75 10.33 -0.10
CA ALA A 18 11.35 11.36 0.74
C ALA A 18 10.82 12.76 0.37
N ALA A 19 10.56 13.01 -0.92
CA ALA A 19 9.93 14.26 -1.36
C ALA A 19 8.42 14.33 -1.05
N TRP A 20 7.72 13.20 -1.10
CA TRP A 20 6.25 13.17 -1.00
C TRP A 20 5.71 13.06 0.43
N LEU A 21 6.37 12.30 1.30
CA LEU A 21 5.91 12.00 2.66
C LEU A 21 5.70 13.26 3.53
N PRO A 22 6.59 14.28 3.54
CA PRO A 22 6.43 15.47 4.39
C PRO A 22 5.12 16.23 4.17
N ALA A 23 4.51 16.12 2.98
CA ALA A 23 3.25 16.77 2.64
C ALA A 23 2.01 15.97 3.08
N ARG A 24 2.17 14.82 3.75
CA ARG A 24 1.05 13.96 4.17
C ARG A 24 0.61 14.28 5.60
N PRO A 25 -0.71 14.32 5.89
CA PRO A 25 -1.21 14.71 7.21
C PRO A 25 -0.92 13.69 8.32
N TRP A 26 -0.60 12.45 7.95
CA TRP A 26 -0.22 11.37 8.88
C TRP A 26 1.30 11.22 9.06
N TYR A 27 2.10 11.98 8.32
CA TYR A 27 3.56 11.96 8.47
C TYR A 27 3.94 12.64 9.79
N ALA A 28 4.81 11.97 10.56
CA ALA A 28 5.25 12.40 11.89
C ALA A 28 6.77 12.57 12.00
N GLY A 29 7.50 12.43 10.88
CA GLY A 29 8.96 12.58 10.83
C GLY A 29 9.40 14.03 10.61
N SER A 30 10.70 14.23 10.41
CA SER A 30 11.27 15.56 10.16
C SER A 30 10.89 16.09 8.78
N LEU A 31 10.49 17.36 8.69
CA LEU A 31 10.10 17.98 7.42
C LEU A 31 11.30 18.26 6.49
N ASP A 32 12.51 18.37 7.04
CA ASP A 32 13.67 18.88 6.28
C ASP A 32 14.46 17.79 5.56
N ALA A 33 14.41 16.53 6.02
CA ALA A 33 15.06 15.40 5.34
C ALA A 33 14.64 14.04 5.93
N PRO A 34 13.64 13.35 5.35
CA PRO A 34 13.33 11.97 5.72
C PRO A 34 14.51 11.03 5.46
N ALA A 35 14.90 10.24 6.45
CA ALA A 35 15.98 9.26 6.34
C ALA A 35 15.35 7.87 6.15
N LEU A 36 14.95 7.58 4.92
CA LEU A 36 14.13 6.41 4.60
C LEU A 36 14.97 5.18 4.31
N SER A 37 14.57 4.05 4.89
CA SER A 37 15.05 2.72 4.53
C SER A 37 13.88 1.78 4.32
N ARG A 38 13.98 0.85 3.36
CA ARG A 38 12.94 -0.17 3.15
C ARG A 38 12.98 -1.17 4.29
N SER A 39 11.83 -1.41 4.93
CA SER A 39 11.72 -2.27 6.10
C SER A 39 10.73 -3.43 5.95
N GLY A 40 9.96 -3.48 4.86
CA GLY A 40 9.03 -4.57 4.60
C GLY A 40 8.06 -4.24 3.48
N GLY A 41 7.01 -5.05 3.41
CA GLY A 41 5.99 -4.95 2.39
C GLY A 41 5.78 -6.22 1.58
N PHE A 42 4.86 -6.13 0.63
CA PHE A 42 4.48 -7.20 -0.30
C PHE A 42 3.97 -6.60 -1.60
N ARG A 43 3.62 -7.44 -2.58
CA ARG A 43 3.04 -7.02 -3.86
C ARG A 43 1.73 -7.73 -4.10
N LEU A 44 0.91 -7.14 -4.97
CA LEU A 44 -0.23 -7.82 -5.57
C LEU A 44 -0.10 -7.77 -7.08
N ASP A 45 -0.68 -8.76 -7.74
CA ASP A 45 -0.76 -8.80 -9.19
C ASP A 45 -2.04 -8.13 -9.67
N ASP A 46 -1.89 -7.28 -10.69
CA ASP A 46 -3.01 -6.86 -11.51
C ASP A 46 -3.41 -8.04 -12.44
N PRO A 47 -4.68 -8.48 -12.43
CA PRO A 47 -5.18 -9.52 -13.32
C PRO A 47 -4.94 -9.22 -14.80
N GLU A 48 -5.00 -7.94 -15.19
CA GLU A 48 -4.78 -7.49 -16.57
C GLU A 48 -3.29 -7.18 -16.85
N GLY A 49 -2.44 -7.19 -15.82
CA GLY A 49 -1.00 -6.98 -15.94
C GLY A 49 -0.57 -5.56 -16.35
N ALA A 50 -1.47 -4.58 -16.32
CA ALA A 50 -1.21 -3.20 -16.74
C ALA A 50 -0.63 -2.32 -15.61
N VAL A 51 -0.94 -2.66 -14.36
CA VAL A 51 -0.57 -1.89 -13.17
C VAL A 51 0.33 -2.71 -12.25
N GLY A 52 1.51 -2.19 -11.92
CA GLY A 52 2.31 -2.74 -10.83
C GLY A 52 1.73 -2.30 -9.49
N ILE A 53 1.51 -3.22 -8.54
CA ILE A 53 0.97 -2.91 -7.21
C ILE A 53 1.95 -3.36 -6.13
N GLU A 54 2.34 -2.45 -5.25
CA GLU A 54 3.26 -2.72 -4.14
C GLU A 54 2.75 -2.08 -2.84
N PHE A 55 2.77 -2.82 -1.75
CA PHE A 55 2.48 -2.33 -0.41
C PHE A 55 3.80 -2.21 0.33
N MET A 56 4.48 -1.06 0.19
CA MET A 56 5.84 -0.87 0.70
C MET A 56 5.81 -0.40 2.16
N VAL A 57 6.71 -0.91 2.99
CA VAL A 57 7.01 -0.31 4.29
C VAL A 57 8.37 0.36 4.23
N VAL A 58 8.41 1.63 4.63
CA VAL A 58 9.63 2.40 4.83
C VAL A 58 9.75 2.85 6.27
N THR A 59 10.92 2.72 6.85
CA THR A 59 11.22 3.26 8.18
C THR A 59 11.99 4.55 8.04
N ASP A 60 11.49 5.61 8.67
CA ASP A 60 12.15 6.90 8.78
C ASP A 60 12.87 7.00 10.13
N THR A 61 14.17 7.30 10.09
CA THR A 61 15.02 7.50 11.27
C THR A 61 15.48 8.95 11.44
N SER A 62 14.89 9.90 10.70
CA SER A 62 15.25 11.32 10.77
C SER A 62 14.83 12.02 12.07
N SER A 63 13.80 11.47 12.73
CA SER A 63 13.29 11.93 14.03
C SER A 63 13.67 10.96 15.15
N GLY A 64 13.54 11.40 16.41
CA GLY A 64 13.93 10.65 17.61
C GLY A 64 13.71 9.12 17.55
N ALA A 65 12.47 8.65 17.72
CA ALA A 65 12.16 7.23 17.57
C ALA A 65 11.87 6.90 16.09
N PRO A 66 12.37 5.76 15.55
CA PRO A 66 12.06 5.33 14.19
C PRO A 66 10.56 5.14 13.97
N VAL A 67 10.04 5.61 12.84
CA VAL A 67 8.62 5.49 12.47
C VAL A 67 8.50 4.67 11.19
N ALA A 68 7.69 3.60 11.23
CA ALA A 68 7.39 2.78 10.07
C ALA A 68 6.14 3.30 9.36
N TYR A 69 6.31 3.67 8.09
CA TYR A 69 5.24 4.12 7.20
C TYR A 69 4.91 3.05 6.17
N HIS A 70 3.63 2.72 6.07
CA HIS A 70 3.08 1.85 5.04
C HIS A 70 2.54 2.71 3.88
N VAL A 71 3.12 2.50 2.70
CA VAL A 71 2.84 3.26 1.49
C VAL A 71 2.48 2.29 0.36
N PRO A 72 1.18 2.09 0.09
CA PRO A 72 0.72 1.46 -1.13
C PRO A 72 1.10 2.31 -2.35
N LEU A 73 1.72 1.68 -3.34
CA LEU A 73 2.22 2.27 -4.58
C LEU A 73 1.59 1.55 -5.78
N SER A 74 1.10 2.33 -6.75
CA SER A 74 0.78 1.82 -8.07
C SER A 74 1.72 2.41 -9.12
N TYR A 75 2.14 1.55 -10.07
CA TYR A 75 3.06 1.89 -11.15
C TYR A 75 2.34 1.73 -12.48
N ARG A 76 2.15 2.85 -13.20
CA ARG A 76 1.45 2.86 -14.49
C ARG A 76 2.38 3.26 -15.62
N GLY A 77 2.13 2.71 -16.82
CA GLY A 77 2.83 3.05 -18.05
C GLY A 77 2.32 4.32 -18.76
N ALA A 78 1.25 4.93 -18.23
CA ALA A 78 0.68 6.18 -18.69
C ALA A 78 0.05 6.92 -17.47
N PRO A 79 -0.19 8.24 -17.55
CA PRO A 79 -0.91 8.96 -16.51
C PRO A 79 -2.29 8.35 -16.25
N LEU A 80 -2.72 8.37 -14.98
CA LEU A 80 -4.07 8.05 -14.57
C LEU A 80 -4.92 9.33 -14.53
N ASP A 81 -5.96 9.39 -15.35
CA ASP A 81 -6.87 10.54 -15.44
C ASP A 81 -7.52 10.85 -14.08
N GLY A 82 -7.49 12.13 -13.69
CA GLY A 82 -8.11 12.62 -12.45
C GLY A 82 -7.35 12.26 -11.16
N ALA A 83 -6.19 11.60 -11.25
CA ALA A 83 -5.40 11.17 -10.10
C ALA A 83 -4.19 12.08 -9.77
N ASP A 84 -4.18 13.33 -10.24
CA ASP A 84 -3.06 14.26 -10.04
C ASP A 84 -2.69 14.42 -8.56
N ARG A 85 -3.68 14.45 -7.67
CA ARG A 85 -3.48 14.57 -6.21
C ARG A 85 -2.84 13.33 -5.58
N ALA A 86 -2.90 12.19 -6.27
CA ALA A 86 -2.30 10.92 -5.85
C ALA A 86 -0.90 10.72 -6.44
N LEU A 87 -0.47 11.54 -7.40
CA LEU A 87 0.82 11.39 -8.06
C LEU A 87 1.94 11.65 -7.04
N ILE A 88 2.76 10.62 -6.80
CA ILE A 88 3.98 10.72 -5.99
C ILE A 88 5.09 11.29 -6.85
N GLY A 89 5.18 10.82 -8.10
CA GLY A 89 6.10 11.36 -9.10
C GLY A 89 6.22 10.45 -10.31
N THR A 90 7.16 10.77 -11.20
CA THR A 90 7.50 9.91 -12.34
C THR A 90 8.93 9.42 -12.23
N SER A 91 9.19 8.20 -12.69
CA SER A 91 10.51 7.56 -12.67
C SER A 91 10.78 6.89 -14.01
N GLU A 92 12.00 7.02 -14.52
CA GLU A 92 12.47 6.26 -15.68
C GLU A 92 12.94 4.88 -15.21
N HIS A 93 12.27 3.83 -15.68
CA HIS A 93 12.60 2.44 -15.38
C HIS A 93 13.39 1.84 -16.54
N GLY A 94 14.58 1.29 -16.28
CA GLY A 94 15.52 0.87 -17.33
C GLY A 94 15.00 -0.17 -18.33
N VAL A 95 13.94 -0.91 -17.98
CA VAL A 95 13.28 -1.88 -18.90
C VAL A 95 11.90 -1.42 -19.38
N LEU A 96 11.18 -0.67 -18.55
CA LEU A 96 9.77 -0.37 -18.81
C LEU A 96 9.60 1.07 -19.33
N GLY A 97 10.67 1.86 -19.39
CA GLY A 97 10.61 3.29 -19.69
C GLY A 97 9.92 4.07 -18.58
N ARG A 98 9.37 5.24 -18.91
CA ARG A 98 8.73 6.12 -17.93
C ARG A 98 7.57 5.44 -17.21
N ARG A 99 7.54 5.61 -15.90
CA ARG A 99 6.50 5.13 -15.00
C ARG A 99 5.93 6.28 -14.19
N TRP A 100 4.61 6.31 -14.05
CA TRP A 100 3.90 7.18 -13.13
C TRP A 100 3.64 6.41 -11.85
N VAL A 101 4.12 6.95 -10.74
CA VAL A 101 4.01 6.34 -9.42
C VAL A 101 2.97 7.10 -8.62
N TYR A 102 1.92 6.39 -8.19
CA TYR A 102 0.82 6.96 -7.43
C TYR A 102 0.71 6.34 -6.05
N ASP A 103 0.10 7.09 -5.13
CA ASP A 103 -0.47 6.55 -3.91
C ASP A 103 -1.64 5.63 -4.24
N ALA A 104 -1.45 4.32 -4.07
CA ALA A 104 -2.35 3.30 -4.60
C ALA A 104 -3.74 3.32 -3.94
N THR A 105 -3.91 4.01 -2.82
CA THR A 105 -5.22 4.22 -2.17
C THR A 105 -6.20 4.99 -3.06
N ARG A 106 -5.72 5.63 -4.12
CA ARG A 106 -6.51 6.40 -5.09
C ARG A 106 -6.50 5.76 -6.48
N ASP A 107 -5.94 4.55 -6.61
CA ASP A 107 -5.90 3.79 -7.85
C ASP A 107 -6.96 2.67 -7.81
N PRO A 108 -8.00 2.70 -8.65
CA PRO A 108 -9.07 1.69 -8.62
C PRO A 108 -8.58 0.25 -8.81
N VAL A 109 -7.50 0.03 -9.58
CA VAL A 109 -6.95 -1.32 -9.80
C VAL A 109 -6.31 -1.83 -8.52
N ALA A 110 -5.51 -0.99 -7.86
CA ALA A 110 -4.87 -1.36 -6.60
C ALA A 110 -5.87 -1.53 -5.46
N VAL A 111 -6.89 -0.67 -5.36
CA VAL A 111 -7.95 -0.81 -4.35
C VAL A 111 -8.78 -2.06 -4.59
N GLY A 112 -9.10 -2.38 -5.86
CA GLY A 112 -9.81 -3.61 -6.20
C GLY A 112 -9.03 -4.86 -5.80
N GLN A 113 -7.72 -4.86 -6.01
CA GLN A 113 -6.85 -5.96 -5.56
C GLN A 113 -6.69 -6.01 -4.05
N LEU A 114 -6.63 -4.87 -3.35
CA LEU A 114 -6.62 -4.84 -1.88
C LEU A 114 -7.92 -5.42 -1.31
N LEU A 115 -9.08 -5.07 -1.88
CA LEU A 115 -10.37 -5.65 -1.51
C LEU A 115 -10.39 -7.16 -1.76
N ALA A 116 -9.84 -7.62 -2.89
CA ALA A 116 -9.71 -9.04 -3.18
C ALA A 116 -8.80 -9.76 -2.17
N LEU A 117 -7.66 -9.18 -1.80
CA LEU A 117 -6.76 -9.71 -0.77
C LEU A 117 -7.46 -9.78 0.60
N LEU A 118 -8.15 -8.71 1.00
CA LEU A 118 -8.93 -8.67 2.24
C LEU A 118 -9.97 -9.80 2.32
N GLN A 119 -10.45 -10.29 1.17
CA GLN A 119 -11.41 -11.38 1.05
C GLN A 119 -10.77 -12.74 0.70
N GLY A 120 -9.44 -12.85 0.77
CA GLY A 120 -8.70 -14.09 0.47
C GLY A 120 -8.71 -14.50 -1.00
N ARG A 121 -9.00 -13.57 -1.92
CA ARG A 121 -9.15 -13.82 -3.38
C ARG A 121 -8.00 -13.32 -4.23
N ALA A 122 -7.05 -12.60 -3.65
CA ALA A 122 -5.79 -12.22 -4.29
C ALA A 122 -4.62 -12.78 -3.48
N GLU A 123 -3.60 -13.28 -4.16
CA GLU A 123 -2.43 -13.89 -3.52
C GLU A 123 -1.34 -12.83 -3.30
N PRO A 124 -0.89 -12.59 -2.05
CA PRO A 124 0.22 -11.69 -1.79
C PRO A 124 1.51 -12.29 -2.35
N GLN A 125 2.28 -11.47 -3.07
CA GLN A 125 3.55 -11.85 -3.68
C GLN A 125 4.72 -11.20 -2.95
N HIS A 126 5.87 -11.86 -2.96
CA HIS A 126 7.08 -11.40 -2.30
C HIS A 126 7.56 -10.09 -2.92
N GLN A 127 7.95 -9.16 -2.06
CA GLN A 127 8.28 -7.80 -2.44
C GLN A 127 9.52 -7.63 -3.34
N SER A 128 10.34 -8.68 -3.47
CA SER A 128 11.63 -8.67 -4.19
C SER A 128 11.91 -9.93 -4.99
N ARG A 129 10.97 -10.88 -5.06
CA ARG A 129 11.13 -12.12 -5.85
C ARG A 129 9.91 -12.27 -6.75
N SER A 130 10.13 -12.53 -8.03
CA SER A 130 9.05 -12.83 -8.98
C SER A 130 8.40 -14.17 -8.64
N ASP A 131 7.09 -14.27 -8.91
CA ASP A 131 6.32 -15.52 -8.87
C ASP A 131 6.50 -16.31 -7.56
N THR A 132 6.62 -15.59 -6.44
CA THR A 132 6.88 -16.16 -5.12
C THR A 132 5.81 -15.64 -4.16
N PRO A 133 4.85 -16.49 -3.74
CA PRO A 133 3.88 -16.10 -2.73
C PRO A 133 4.55 -15.67 -1.42
N ASP A 134 4.01 -14.63 -0.78
CA ASP A 134 4.44 -14.16 0.54
C ASP A 134 3.50 -14.70 1.62
N THR A 135 3.86 -15.87 2.17
CA THR A 135 3.07 -16.55 3.20
C THR A 135 3.10 -15.84 4.57
N SER A 136 3.88 -14.76 4.72
CA SER A 136 3.87 -13.96 5.95
C SER A 136 2.67 -13.00 6.01
N VAL A 137 2.06 -12.70 4.86
CA VAL A 137 0.88 -11.85 4.75
C VAL A 137 -0.37 -12.69 4.98
N VAL A 138 -1.18 -12.30 5.97
CA VAL A 138 -2.36 -13.05 6.39
C VAL A 138 -3.59 -12.18 6.25
N SER A 139 -4.57 -12.66 5.49
CA SER A 139 -5.92 -12.09 5.41
C SER A 139 -6.87 -12.87 6.31
N ASP A 140 -7.69 -12.16 7.07
CA ASP A 140 -8.82 -12.70 7.81
C ASP A 140 -10.10 -12.01 7.32
N PHE A 141 -11.15 -12.76 7.02
CA PHE A 141 -12.41 -12.23 6.50
C PHE A 141 -13.58 -12.99 7.10
N THR A 142 -14.51 -12.25 7.70
CA THR A 142 -15.70 -12.75 8.41
C THR A 142 -17.00 -12.27 7.77
N GLY A 143 -16.94 -11.47 6.71
CA GLY A 143 -18.12 -10.98 6.00
C GLY A 143 -18.83 -12.05 5.15
N ASP A 144 -20.10 -11.81 4.86
CA ASP A 144 -20.93 -12.72 4.08
C ASP A 144 -20.59 -12.66 2.59
N GLY A 145 -19.74 -13.56 2.11
CA GLY A 145 -19.44 -13.68 0.68
C GLY A 145 -18.55 -12.56 0.10
N ALA A 146 -18.17 -12.74 -1.15
CA ALA A 146 -17.21 -11.85 -1.82
C ALA A 146 -17.85 -10.60 -2.42
N SER A 147 -17.11 -9.51 -2.43
CA SER A 147 -17.49 -8.23 -3.01
C SER A 147 -16.53 -7.83 -4.13
N ALA A 148 -17.05 -7.43 -5.28
CA ALA A 148 -16.26 -6.84 -6.34
C ALA A 148 -16.37 -5.30 -6.28
N LEU A 149 -15.24 -4.61 -6.46
CA LEU A 149 -15.21 -3.16 -6.55
C LEU A 149 -16.04 -2.70 -7.76
N VAL A 150 -16.95 -1.75 -7.54
CA VAL A 150 -17.69 -1.05 -8.60
C VAL A 150 -17.10 0.32 -8.84
N ALA A 151 -16.87 1.09 -7.78
CA ALA A 151 -16.32 2.43 -7.88
C ALA A 151 -15.59 2.85 -6.60
N LEU A 152 -14.60 3.72 -6.75
CA LEU A 152 -14.02 4.49 -5.65
C LEU A 152 -14.90 5.73 -5.41
N THR A 153 -15.44 5.90 -4.21
CA THR A 153 -16.38 7.00 -3.93
C THR A 153 -15.73 8.15 -3.16
N SER A 154 -14.89 7.86 -2.18
CA SER A 154 -14.10 8.86 -1.46
C SER A 154 -12.78 8.29 -0.94
N VAL A 155 -11.80 9.18 -0.75
CA VAL A 155 -10.50 8.84 -0.14
C VAL A 155 -10.09 9.96 0.80
N GLU A 156 -10.04 9.66 2.09
CA GLU A 156 -9.81 10.63 3.16
C GLU A 156 -8.57 10.24 3.98
N ASP A 157 -7.61 11.14 4.09
CA ASP A 157 -6.44 10.90 4.95
C ASP A 157 -6.79 11.23 6.41
N ALA A 158 -6.61 10.25 7.28
CA ALA A 158 -6.78 10.35 8.72
C ALA A 158 -5.41 10.41 9.43
N ARG A 159 -5.41 10.61 10.75
CA ARG A 159 -4.18 10.79 11.55
C ARG A 159 -3.14 9.68 11.39
N HIS A 160 -3.58 8.42 11.21
CA HIS A 160 -2.70 7.24 11.14
C HIS A 160 -3.02 6.32 9.98
N GLY A 161 -3.88 6.76 9.06
CA GLY A 161 -4.41 5.91 8.01
C GLY A 161 -5.01 6.72 6.88
N THR A 162 -5.48 6.04 5.85
CA THR A 162 -6.31 6.59 4.79
C THR A 162 -7.56 5.73 4.71
N ASP A 163 -8.73 6.35 4.81
CA ASP A 163 -10.02 5.67 4.66
C ASP A 163 -10.44 5.78 3.20
N VAL A 164 -10.66 4.63 2.56
CA VAL A 164 -11.06 4.49 1.17
C VAL A 164 -12.47 3.94 1.16
N THR A 165 -13.46 4.78 0.85
CA THR A 165 -14.83 4.32 0.67
C THR A 165 -15.04 3.87 -0.76
N VAL A 166 -15.65 2.70 -0.90
CA VAL A 166 -15.89 2.05 -2.19
C VAL A 166 -17.36 1.66 -2.29
N GLU A 167 -17.90 1.72 -3.51
CA GLU A 167 -19.11 1.00 -3.86
C GLU A 167 -18.72 -0.39 -4.34
N ALA A 168 -19.33 -1.43 -3.78
CA ALA A 168 -19.04 -2.82 -4.12
C ALA A 168 -20.31 -3.63 -4.35
N LYS A 169 -20.23 -4.68 -5.16
CA LYS A 169 -21.34 -5.62 -5.38
C LYS A 169 -21.01 -6.98 -4.79
N PRO A 170 -21.95 -7.65 -4.09
CA PRO A 170 -23.35 -7.26 -3.91
C PRO A 170 -23.63 -6.35 -2.70
N HIS A 171 -22.63 -6.03 -1.87
CA HIS A 171 -22.83 -5.48 -0.52
C HIS A 171 -22.98 -3.95 -0.40
N GLY A 172 -22.90 -3.20 -1.49
CA GLY A 172 -23.01 -1.75 -1.49
C GLY A 172 -21.74 -1.06 -0.98
N ALA A 173 -21.92 0.03 -0.23
CA ALA A 173 -20.82 0.81 0.33
C ALA A 173 -20.00 -0.01 1.34
N LEU A 174 -18.67 0.06 1.22
CA LEU A 174 -17.70 -0.51 2.17
C LEU A 174 -16.58 0.50 2.40
N THR A 175 -15.89 0.42 3.54
CA THR A 175 -14.72 1.25 3.82
C THR A 175 -13.49 0.37 4.06
N ILE A 176 -12.41 0.68 3.33
CA ILE A 176 -11.09 0.09 3.53
C ILE A 176 -10.21 1.13 4.22
N ARG A 177 -9.87 0.88 5.49
CA ARG A 177 -8.84 1.64 6.19
C ARG A 177 -7.47 1.09 5.87
N VAL A 178 -6.66 1.86 5.15
CA VAL A 178 -5.23 1.59 4.96
C VAL A 178 -4.46 2.20 6.12
N VAL A 179 -3.80 1.37 6.92
CA VAL A 179 -2.96 1.84 8.04
C VAL A 179 -1.69 2.44 7.45
N ARG A 180 -1.42 3.73 7.71
CA ARG A 180 -0.27 4.45 7.17
C ARG A 180 0.90 4.51 8.14
N VAL A 181 0.61 4.59 9.43
CA VAL A 181 1.62 4.61 10.50
C VAL A 181 1.54 3.28 11.25
N LEU A 182 2.49 2.39 10.98
CA LEU A 182 2.52 1.06 11.58
C LEU A 182 3.02 1.14 13.03
N ARG A 183 2.34 0.43 13.92
CA ARG A 183 2.72 0.28 15.33
C ARG A 183 2.52 -1.16 15.74
N GLU A 184 3.34 -1.62 16.67
CA GLU A 184 3.17 -2.93 17.28
C GLU A 184 1.86 -3.00 18.06
N ASN A 185 1.23 -4.17 18.06
CA ASN A 185 0.06 -4.49 18.90
C ASN A 185 -1.07 -3.45 18.82
N GLN A 186 -1.36 -2.91 17.62
CA GLN A 186 -2.59 -2.13 17.47
C GLN A 186 -3.79 -3.01 17.79
N PRO A 187 -4.73 -2.54 18.64
CA PRO A 187 -5.89 -3.34 19.00
C PRO A 187 -6.68 -3.69 17.73
N GLY A 188 -7.17 -4.94 17.71
CA GLY A 188 -8.05 -5.42 16.65
C GLY A 188 -9.27 -4.51 16.52
N THR A 189 -9.64 -4.23 15.27
CA THR A 189 -10.83 -3.47 14.93
C THR A 189 -12.05 -4.35 15.19
N GLY A 190 -12.69 -4.17 16.34
CA GLY A 190 -13.77 -5.05 16.83
C GLY A 190 -14.97 -5.21 15.89
N ASP A 191 -15.20 -4.25 14.99
CA ASP A 191 -16.30 -4.25 14.02
C ASP A 191 -15.83 -4.55 12.57
N ALA A 192 -14.63 -5.08 12.39
CA ALA A 192 -14.10 -5.35 11.06
C ALA A 192 -14.70 -6.60 10.42
N LEU A 193 -15.06 -6.48 9.15
CA LEU A 193 -15.41 -7.59 8.26
C LEU A 193 -14.16 -8.35 7.80
N GLY A 194 -13.00 -7.71 7.82
CA GLY A 194 -11.74 -8.37 7.51
C GLY A 194 -10.52 -7.50 7.72
N SER A 195 -9.36 -8.13 7.74
CA SER A 195 -8.07 -7.45 7.90
C SER A 195 -6.97 -8.15 7.11
N VAL A 196 -5.95 -7.38 6.72
CA VAL A 196 -4.69 -7.89 6.20
C VAL A 196 -3.60 -7.51 7.18
N THR A 197 -2.86 -8.50 7.67
CA THR A 197 -1.69 -8.32 8.53
C THR A 197 -0.43 -8.76 7.82
N ALA A 198 0.67 -8.04 8.05
CA ALA A 198 1.97 -8.37 7.49
C ALA A 198 3.11 -7.98 8.45
N GLU A 199 4.31 -8.44 8.14
CA GLU A 199 5.52 -8.17 8.93
C GLU A 199 6.32 -7.00 8.36
N TRP A 200 6.99 -6.26 9.25
CA TRP A 200 8.05 -5.33 8.90
C TRP A 200 9.19 -5.44 9.92
N ARG A 201 10.37 -4.95 9.52
CA ARG A 201 11.57 -4.96 10.35
C ARG A 201 11.83 -3.61 10.97
N SER A 202 12.12 -3.58 12.26
CA SER A 202 12.65 -2.40 12.92
C SER A 202 14.16 -2.23 12.61
N PRO A 203 14.72 -1.02 12.76
CA PRO A 203 16.14 -0.77 12.47
C PRO A 203 17.12 -1.59 13.31
N ASP A 204 16.72 -2.04 14.50
CA ASP A 204 17.49 -2.93 15.39
C ASP A 204 17.43 -4.41 14.98
N GLY A 205 16.73 -4.74 13.89
CA GLY A 205 16.58 -6.09 13.37
C GLY A 205 15.40 -6.86 13.97
N GLY A 206 14.64 -6.25 14.89
CA GLY A 206 13.39 -6.80 15.40
C GLY A 206 12.35 -7.00 14.28
N ARG A 207 11.45 -7.96 14.49
CA ARG A 207 10.30 -8.18 13.61
C ARG A 207 9.04 -7.74 14.33
N SER A 208 8.29 -6.86 13.67
CA SER A 208 6.99 -6.39 14.13
C SER A 208 5.92 -6.89 13.16
N ARG A 209 4.69 -7.08 13.66
CA ARG A 209 3.52 -7.49 12.89
C ARG A 209 2.33 -6.63 13.31
N GLY A 210 1.43 -6.37 12.36
CA GLY A 210 0.24 -5.56 12.59
C GLY A 210 -0.62 -5.41 11.34
N PRO A 211 -1.76 -4.73 11.47
CA PRO A 211 -2.68 -4.51 10.35
C PRO A 211 -2.09 -3.52 9.34
N PHE A 212 -2.20 -3.87 8.06
CA PHE A 212 -1.90 -3.00 6.92
C PHE A 212 -3.18 -2.43 6.32
N ALA A 213 -4.26 -3.22 6.34
CA ALA A 213 -5.58 -2.80 5.91
C ALA A 213 -6.68 -3.47 6.75
N VAL A 214 -7.80 -2.77 6.90
CA VAL A 214 -9.00 -3.25 7.58
C VAL A 214 -10.22 -2.90 6.73
N LEU A 215 -11.17 -3.82 6.62
CA LEU A 215 -12.44 -3.67 5.92
C LEU A 215 -13.59 -3.55 6.91
N THR A 216 -14.45 -2.55 6.74
CA THR A 216 -15.72 -2.39 7.46
C THR A 216 -16.87 -2.14 6.49
N ALA A 217 -18.10 -2.44 6.93
CA ALA A 217 -19.33 -1.99 6.25
C ALA A 217 -19.56 -0.49 6.46
#